data_AF-A0A379VQX4-F1
#
_entry.id   AF-A0A379VQX4-F1
#
_cell.length_a   1.000
_cell.length_b   1.000
_cell.length_c   1.000
_cell.angle_alpha   90.00
_cell.angle_beta   90.00
_cell.angle_gamma   90.00
#
_symmetry.space_group_name_H-M   'P 1'
#
loop_
_entity.id
_entity.type
_entity.pdbx_description
1 polymer ?
#
loop_
_entity_poly.entity_id
_entity_poly.type
_entity_poly.pdbx_seq_one_letter_code
_entity_poly.pdbx_strand_id
1 'polypeptide(L)'
;MTVGHAYQLLESQGRIIARPQSGYYVAPHPVCRSVATAAHVIRDEAVDINTYIFEMLQASRDTSVVPFASAFPDPRLFPLPQLNRSLAQVSKPRRQ
;
A
#
# COMPACT_ATOMS: atom_id res chain seq x y z
N MET A 1 1.08 31.65 10.19
CA MET A 1 -0.03 31.05 9.41
C MET A 1 0.56 30.21 8.27
N THR A 2 0.77 28.91 8.46
CA THR A 2 1.52 28.04 7.51
C THR A 2 0.60 27.13 6.69
N VAL A 3 -0.52 26.70 7.26
CA VAL A 3 -1.47 25.78 6.62
C VAL A 3 -2.31 26.48 5.56
N GLY A 4 -2.80 27.70 5.82
CA GLY A 4 -3.53 28.48 4.81
C GLY A 4 -2.69 28.76 3.57
N HIS A 5 -1.40 29.05 3.76
CA HIS A 5 -0.44 29.18 2.67
C HIS A 5 -0.20 27.86 1.94
N ALA A 6 -0.15 26.73 2.65
CA ALA A 6 -0.07 25.41 2.01
C ALA A 6 -1.32 25.09 1.18
N TYR A 7 -2.53 25.42 1.67
CA TYR A 7 -3.76 25.23 0.89
C TYR A 7 -3.78 26.12 -0.34
N GLN A 8 -3.41 27.40 -0.21
CA GLN A 8 -3.27 28.30 -1.36
C GLN A 8 -2.22 27.82 -2.35
N LEU A 9 -1.10 27.28 -1.88
CA LEU A 9 -0.08 26.66 -2.72
C LEU A 9 -0.62 25.41 -3.43
N LEU A 10 -1.30 24.51 -2.70
CA LEU A 10 -1.86 23.28 -3.26
C LEU A 10 -3.00 23.57 -4.25
N GLU A 11 -3.81 24.61 -3.99
CA GLU A 11 -4.90 25.05 -4.84
C GLU A 11 -4.38 25.76 -6.08
N SER A 12 -3.42 26.69 -5.94
CA SER A 12 -2.76 27.33 -7.09
C SER A 12 -2.00 26.33 -7.98
N GLN A 13 -1.49 25.25 -7.38
CA GLN A 13 -0.90 24.12 -8.10
C GLN A 13 -1.95 23.16 -8.70
N GLY A 14 -3.24 23.38 -8.44
CA GLY A 14 -4.33 22.52 -8.92
C GLY A 14 -4.35 21.11 -8.33
N ARG A 15 -3.61 20.86 -7.24
CA ARG A 15 -3.62 19.55 -6.53
C ARG A 15 -4.92 19.35 -5.75
N ILE A 16 -5.56 20.45 -5.38
CA ILE A 16 -6.84 20.47 -4.70
C ILE A 16 -7.77 21.48 -5.34
N ILE A 17 -9.07 21.24 -5.22
CA ILE A 17 -10.12 22.07 -5.79
C ILE A 17 -11.02 22.54 -4.66
N ALA A 18 -11.15 23.85 -4.47
CA ALA A 18 -12.16 24.39 -3.58
C ALA A 18 -13.56 24.21 -4.16
N ARG A 19 -14.47 23.67 -3.35
CA ARG A 19 -15.90 23.61 -3.64
C ARG A 19 -16.64 24.49 -2.63
N PRO A 20 -17.49 25.43 -3.09
CA PRO A 20 -18.27 26.29 -2.20
C PRO A 20 -19.06 25.45 -1.19
N GLN A 21 -19.00 25.83 0.08
CA GLN A 21 -19.64 25.12 1.20
C GLN A 21 -19.22 23.65 1.40
N SER A 22 -18.19 23.14 0.68
CA SER A 22 -17.73 21.73 0.79
C SER A 22 -16.20 21.58 0.95
N GLY A 23 -15.46 22.70 1.06
CA GLY A 23 -14.02 22.67 1.33
C GLY A 23 -13.18 22.25 0.12
N TYR A 24 -12.02 21.63 0.35
CA TYR A 24 -11.09 21.24 -0.71
C TYR A 24 -11.16 19.74 -1.00
N TYR A 25 -11.36 19.39 -2.26
CA TYR A 25 -11.23 18.02 -2.73
C TYR A 25 -9.85 17.83 -3.34
N VAL A 26 -9.25 16.65 -3.17
CA VAL A 26 -8.10 16.29 -4.02
C VAL A 26 -8.63 16.35 -5.43
N ALA A 27 -8.02 17.21 -6.26
CA ALA A 27 -8.34 17.19 -7.68
C ALA A 27 -8.30 15.72 -8.13
N PRO A 28 -9.16 15.27 -9.06
CA PRO A 28 -9.08 13.92 -9.63
C PRO A 28 -7.77 13.79 -10.43
N HIS A 29 -6.70 13.79 -9.67
CA HIS A 29 -5.36 13.38 -9.96
C HIS A 29 -5.28 12.03 -9.27
N PRO A 30 -4.87 10.99 -10.00
CA PRO A 30 -4.87 9.65 -9.48
C PRO A 30 -3.95 9.54 -8.24
N VAL A 31 -4.58 9.45 -7.06
CA VAL A 31 -4.12 8.93 -5.77
C VAL A 31 -2.65 9.22 -5.41
N CYS A 32 -2.39 10.26 -4.60
CA CYS A 32 -1.13 10.34 -3.87
C CYS A 32 -1.17 9.32 -2.73
N ARG A 33 -0.75 8.09 -3.07
CA ARG A 33 -0.35 7.02 -2.16
C ARG A 33 0.42 7.63 -0.99
N SER A 34 0.11 7.23 0.25
CA SER A 34 0.81 7.75 1.43
C SER A 34 2.30 7.81 1.13
N VAL A 35 2.89 8.99 1.18
CA VAL A 35 4.34 9.11 1.13
C VAL A 35 4.78 8.41 2.40
N ALA A 36 5.22 7.16 2.28
CA ALA A 36 5.83 6.44 3.37
C ALA A 36 6.93 7.37 3.89
N THR A 37 6.91 7.66 5.19
CA THR A 37 8.01 8.35 5.86
C THR A 37 9.30 7.72 5.36
N ALA A 38 10.16 8.54 4.74
CA ALA A 38 11.42 8.07 4.19
C ALA A 38 12.12 7.26 5.28
N ALA A 39 12.28 5.96 5.04
CA ALA A 39 12.92 5.09 6.01
C ALA A 39 14.31 5.66 6.30
N HIS A 40 14.67 5.73 7.58
CA HIS A 40 16.03 6.07 7.98
C HIS A 40 16.98 5.06 7.33
N VAL A 41 17.76 5.53 6.34
CA VAL A 41 18.79 4.72 5.70
C VAL A 41 19.95 4.64 6.68
N ILE A 42 19.97 3.58 7.49
CA ILE A 42 21.12 3.25 8.31
C ILE A 42 22.15 2.63 7.37
N ARG A 43 23.29 3.31 7.20
CA ARG A 43 24.41 2.81 6.42
C ARG A 43 25.22 1.90 7.34
N ASP A 44 25.20 0.60 7.06
CA ASP A 44 26.01 -0.35 7.78
C ASP A 44 27.33 -0.58 7.01
N GLU A 45 28.47 -0.30 7.65
CA GLU A 45 29.79 -0.32 7.01
C GLU A 45 30.49 -1.69 7.15
N ALA A 46 29.97 -2.60 7.98
CA ALA A 46 30.57 -3.91 8.25
C ALA A 46 29.56 -5.05 8.00
N VAL A 47 29.22 -5.29 6.73
CA VAL A 47 28.25 -6.33 6.36
C VAL A 47 28.94 -7.69 6.23
N ASP A 48 28.76 -8.56 7.20
CA ASP A 48 28.98 -10.00 7.01
C ASP A 48 27.85 -10.56 6.13
N ILE A 49 28.20 -10.92 4.89
CA ILE A 49 27.26 -11.35 3.85
C ILE A 49 26.36 -12.50 4.33
N ASN A 50 26.91 -13.46 5.08
CA ASN A 50 26.14 -14.62 5.52
C ASN A 50 25.07 -14.21 6.54
N THR A 51 25.45 -13.39 7.52
CA THR A 51 24.53 -12.87 8.55
C THR A 51 23.42 -12.02 7.90
N TYR A 52 23.79 -11.16 6.96
CA TYR A 52 22.84 -10.29 6.24
C TYR A 52 21.81 -11.07 5.42
N ILE A 53 22.20 -12.18 4.78
CA ILE A 53 21.25 -13.05 4.06
C ILE A 53 20.18 -13.59 5.02
N PHE A 54 20.57 -14.03 6.22
CA PHE A 54 19.61 -14.52 7.21
C PHE A 54 18.68 -13.42 7.72
N GLU A 55 19.20 -12.22 7.98
CA GLU A 55 18.38 -11.07 8.39
C GLU A 55 17.35 -10.69 7.32
N MET A 56 17.75 -10.66 6.05
CA MET A 56 16.85 -10.39 4.93
C MET A 56 15.75 -11.46 4.81
N LEU A 57 16.11 -12.74 4.92
CA LEU A 57 15.14 -13.84 4.89
C LEU A 57 14.16 -13.77 6.08
N GLN A 58 14.62 -13.35 7.25
CA GLN A 58 13.75 -13.18 8.42
C GLN A 58 12.83 -11.96 8.28
N ALA A 59 13.34 -10.83 7.80
CA ALA A 59 12.54 -9.63 7.53
C ALA A 59 11.45 -9.87 6.48
N SER A 60 11.67 -10.78 5.53
CA SER A 60 10.66 -11.14 4.52
C SER A 60 9.41 -11.81 5.10
N ARG A 61 9.49 -12.34 6.33
CA ARG A 61 8.38 -12.98 7.04
C ARG A 61 7.62 -12.01 7.95
N ASP A 62 8.17 -10.83 8.19
CA ASP A 62 7.55 -9.83 9.03
C ASP A 62 6.40 -9.15 8.28
N THR A 63 5.20 -9.21 8.84
CA THR A 63 4.00 -8.59 8.25
C THR A 63 4.03 -7.06 8.32
N SER A 64 4.87 -6.49 9.20
CA SER A 64 5.09 -5.05 9.29
C SER A 64 5.97 -4.50 8.16
N VAL A 65 6.75 -5.37 7.51
CA VAL A 65 7.58 -5.01 6.37
C VAL A 65 6.75 -5.19 5.11
N VAL A 66 6.55 -4.11 4.35
CA VAL A 66 5.89 -4.18 3.04
C VAL A 66 6.88 -4.81 2.05
N PRO A 67 6.64 -6.04 1.55
CA PRO A 67 7.59 -6.71 0.69
C PRO A 67 7.50 -6.12 -0.71
N PHE A 68 8.38 -5.17 -1.03
CA PHE A 68 8.44 -4.58 -2.37
C PHE A 68 8.76 -5.59 -3.48
N ALA A 69 9.29 -6.77 -3.14
CA ALA A 69 9.58 -7.87 -4.06
C ALA A 69 8.42 -8.88 -4.22
N SER A 70 7.34 -8.76 -3.45
CA SER A 70 6.18 -9.67 -3.56
C SER A 70 5.36 -9.35 -4.81
N ALA A 71 5.10 -10.36 -5.63
CA ALA A 71 4.14 -10.26 -6.74
C ALA A 71 2.67 -10.36 -6.26
N PHE A 72 2.45 -10.69 -4.99
CA PHE A 72 1.11 -10.86 -4.43
C PHE A 72 0.70 -9.61 -3.64
N PRO A 73 -0.54 -9.12 -3.84
CA PRO A 73 -1.13 -8.06 -3.02
C PRO A 73 -1.36 -8.56 -1.58
N ASP A 74 -1.81 -7.67 -0.69
CA ASP A 74 -2.16 -8.03 0.68
C ASP A 74 -3.02 -9.33 0.71
N PRO A 75 -2.59 -10.38 1.43
CA PRO A 75 -3.30 -11.66 1.47
C PRO A 75 -4.78 -11.54 1.86
N ARG A 76 -5.15 -10.49 2.61
CA ARG A 76 -6.54 -10.20 2.98
C ARG A 76 -7.43 -9.81 1.79
N LEU A 77 -6.83 -9.35 0.69
CA LEU A 77 -7.53 -9.07 -0.58
C LEU A 77 -7.84 -10.35 -1.36
N PHE A 78 -7.31 -11.51 -0.95
CA PHE A 78 -7.57 -12.76 -1.63
C PHE A 78 -8.99 -13.26 -1.32
N PRO A 79 -9.85 -13.49 -2.33
CA PRO A 79 -11.28 -13.72 -2.14
C PRO A 79 -11.60 -15.18 -1.74
N LEU A 80 -10.99 -15.68 -0.67
CA LEU A 80 -11.17 -17.06 -0.18
C LEU A 80 -12.65 -17.47 -0.04
N PRO A 81 -13.56 -16.65 0.51
CA PRO A 81 -14.96 -17.06 0.65
C PRO A 81 -15.67 -17.23 -0.69
N GLN A 82 -15.35 -16.39 -1.69
CA GLN A 82 -15.94 -16.48 -3.03
C GLN A 82 -15.39 -17.70 -3.76
N LEU A 83 -14.08 -17.93 -3.67
CA LEU A 83 -13.42 -19.11 -4.23
C LEU A 83 -14.02 -20.41 -3.67
N ASN A 84 -14.18 -20.51 -2.35
CA ASN A 84 -14.77 -21.67 -1.69
C ASN A 84 -16.20 -21.94 -2.15
N ARG A 85 -17.02 -20.89 -2.31
CA ARG A 85 -18.39 -21.03 -2.84
C ARG A 85 -18.40 -21.52 -4.27
N SER A 86 -17.57 -20.95 -5.14
CA SER A 86 -17.49 -21.37 -6.56
C SER A 86 -17.02 -22.82 -6.69
N LEU A 87 -16.02 -23.23 -5.91
CA LEU A 87 -15.55 -24.62 -5.88
C LEU A 87 -16.65 -25.58 -5.39
N ALA A 88 -17.38 -25.23 -4.32
CA ALA A 88 -18.49 -26.02 -3.81
C ALA A 88 -19.67 -26.12 -4.79
N GLN A 89 -19.86 -25.14 -5.68
CA GLN A 89 -20.88 -25.20 -6.73
C GLN A 89 -20.50 -26.18 -7.84
N VAL A 90 -19.23 -26.20 -8.25
CA VAL A 90 -18.74 -27.08 -9.33
C VAL A 90 -18.60 -28.53 -8.84
N SER A 91 -18.25 -28.75 -7.57
CA SER A 91 -18.06 -30.08 -7.01
C SER A 91 -19.37 -30.83 -6.67
N LYS A 92 -20.52 -30.14 -6.69
CA LYS A 92 -21.81 -30.80 -6.48
C LYS A 92 -22.07 -31.77 -7.64
N PRO A 93 -22.21 -33.09 -7.37
CA PRO A 93 -22.53 -34.04 -8.41
C PRO A 93 -23.86 -33.64 -9.05
N ARG A 94 -23.88 -33.51 -10.38
CA ARG A 94 -25.14 -33.43 -11.12
C ARG A 94 -25.89 -34.73 -10.86
N ARG A 95 -26.92 -34.68 -10.02
CA ARG A 95 -27.94 -35.72 -9.97
C ARG A 95 -28.61 -35.74 -11.35
N GLN A 96 -28.23 -36.71 -12.18
CA GLN A 96 -29.12 -37.29 -13.18
C GLN A 96 -30.10 -38.21 -12.46
#